data_AF-A0A1F9D5Q5-F1
#
_entry.id   AF-A0A1F9D5Q5-F1
#
_cell.length_a   1.000
_cell.length_b   1.000
_cell.length_c   1.000
_cell.angle_alpha   90.00
_cell.angle_beta   90.00
_cell.angle_gamma   90.00
#
_symmetry.space_group_name_H-M   'P 1'
#
loop_
_entity.id
_entity.type
_entity.pdbx_description
1 polymer ?
#
loop_
_entity_poly.entity_id
_entity_poly.type
_entity_poly.pdbx_seq_one_letter_code
_entity_poly.pdbx_strand_id
1 'polypeptide(L)'
;MPILHKYKKRNMYYIFTEIKGKIIAFQLTHDGERKLKSAGIFPGKTFGRAILLDLYRSGDAYTYGRGLDHIEQEFEPHQLEFDFAKDPDPESLFPLCAICSSPDDLHLVEIKSHNHYASLLCADCRTGQRGTIDTSIPLSLVTRAILKRILEIKHIEKKDSSVSNYQVLLDAEFKNRWDTSKKRKKTRQEKLFETENA
;
A
#
# COMPACT_ATOMS: atom_id res chain seq x y z
N MET A 1 8.38 3.07 -12.71
CA MET A 1 8.66 3.61 -11.37
C MET A 1 7.65 4.67 -11.00
N PRO A 2 7.12 4.68 -9.76
CA PRO A 2 6.35 5.80 -9.22
C PRO A 2 7.04 7.16 -9.40
N ILE A 3 6.25 8.21 -9.66
CA ILE A 3 6.72 9.59 -9.83
C ILE A 3 5.95 10.51 -8.89
N LEU A 4 6.66 11.32 -8.10
CA LEU A 4 6.06 12.31 -7.21
C LEU A 4 5.77 13.62 -7.96
N HIS A 5 4.58 14.16 -7.80
CA HIS A 5 4.14 15.43 -8.37
C HIS A 5 3.57 16.36 -7.29
N LYS A 6 3.51 17.65 -7.60
CA LYS A 6 2.88 18.68 -6.78
C LYS A 6 1.68 19.25 -7.52
N TYR A 7 0.56 19.46 -6.83
CA TYR A 7 -0.58 20.17 -7.40
C TYR A 7 -0.21 21.64 -7.67
N LYS A 8 -0.71 22.23 -8.76
CA LYS A 8 -0.46 23.65 -9.10
C LYS A 8 -1.04 24.60 -8.05
N LYS A 9 -2.33 24.43 -7.76
CA LYS A 9 -3.14 25.36 -6.94
C LYS A 9 -3.22 24.96 -5.47
N ARG A 10 -2.61 23.84 -5.08
CA ARG A 10 -2.67 23.30 -3.71
C ARG A 10 -1.26 22.95 -3.26
N ASN A 11 -0.93 23.25 -2.00
CA ASN A 11 0.33 22.80 -1.41
C ASN A 11 0.22 21.32 -0.98
N MET A 12 -0.10 20.46 -1.93
CA MET A 12 -0.31 19.03 -1.78
C MET A 12 0.46 18.29 -2.87
N TYR A 13 0.68 17.00 -2.64
CA TYR A 13 1.44 16.13 -3.52
C TYR A 13 0.62 14.89 -3.90
N TYR A 14 0.93 14.32 -5.05
CA TYR A 14 0.34 13.08 -5.54
C TYR A 14 1.39 12.27 -6.28
N ILE A 15 1.16 10.98 -6.43
CA ILE A 15 2.08 10.04 -7.06
C ILE A 15 1.38 9.34 -8.21
N PHE A 16 2.01 9.34 -9.38
CA PHE A 16 1.59 8.48 -10.48
C PHE A 16 2.43 7.21 -10.53
N THR A 17 1.78 6.08 -10.81
CA THR A 17 2.44 4.82 -11.08
C THR A 17 1.58 3.97 -12.01
N GLU A 18 2.19 3.02 -12.69
CA GLU A 18 1.49 1.99 -13.44
C GLU A 18 1.32 0.73 -12.58
N ILE A 19 0.09 0.21 -12.59
CA ILE A 19 -0.29 -1.08 -12.00
C ILE A 19 -1.18 -1.80 -13.00
N LYS A 20 -0.70 -2.94 -13.51
CA LYS A 20 -1.34 -3.78 -14.54
C LYS A 20 -1.78 -3.00 -15.79
N GLY A 21 -0.91 -2.16 -16.34
CA GLY A 21 -1.23 -1.39 -17.54
C GLY A 21 -2.14 -0.18 -17.31
N LYS A 22 -2.47 0.14 -16.06
CA LYS A 22 -3.31 1.29 -15.69
C LYS A 22 -2.51 2.31 -14.90
N ILE A 23 -2.64 3.57 -15.26
CA ILE A 23 -2.06 4.69 -14.52
C ILE A 23 -2.94 4.96 -13.31
N ILE A 24 -2.36 4.83 -12.13
CA ILE A 24 -3.02 5.03 -10.84
C ILE A 24 -2.43 6.26 -10.16
N ALA A 25 -3.30 7.10 -9.61
CA ALA A 25 -2.94 8.30 -8.87
C ALA A 25 -3.13 8.07 -7.36
N PHE A 26 -2.04 8.08 -6.60
CA PHE A 26 -2.06 8.06 -5.14
C PHE A 26 -1.99 9.48 -4.59
N GLN A 27 -2.91 9.82 -3.70
CA GLN A 27 -2.83 11.00 -2.85
C GLN A 27 -1.96 10.70 -1.62
N LEU A 28 -1.34 11.74 -1.05
CA LEU A 28 -0.49 11.61 0.13
C LEU A 28 -1.12 12.29 1.34
N THR A 29 -0.96 11.66 2.50
CA THR A 29 -1.13 12.33 3.79
C THR A 29 0.05 13.27 4.05
N HIS A 30 -0.08 14.15 5.05
CA HIS A 30 1.05 14.96 5.51
C HIS A 30 2.24 14.09 5.96
N ASP A 31 1.96 12.94 6.57
CA ASP A 31 2.99 12.00 7.03
C ASP A 31 3.70 11.32 5.86
N GLY A 32 2.95 10.95 4.81
CA GLY A 32 3.52 10.43 3.57
C GLY A 32 4.44 11.42 2.87
N GLU A 33 4.04 12.69 2.79
CA GLU A 33 4.89 13.76 2.29
C GLU A 33 6.19 13.89 3.10
N ARG A 34 6.10 13.92 4.43
CA ARG A 34 7.28 14.02 5.32
C ARG A 34 8.23 12.84 5.14
N LYS A 35 7.70 11.62 4.98
CA LYS A 35 8.50 10.41 4.74
C LYS A 35 9.27 10.49 3.42
N LEU A 36 8.61 10.88 2.33
CA LEU A 36 9.25 11.05 1.03
C LEU A 36 10.34 12.12 1.05
N LYS A 37 10.05 13.27 1.66
CA LYS A 37 11.03 14.36 1.80
C LYS A 37 12.25 13.92 2.61
N SER A 38 12.05 13.18 3.70
CA SER A 38 13.14 12.63 4.53
C SER A 38 13.98 11.60 3.79
N ALA A 39 13.40 10.92 2.79
CA ALA A 39 14.10 10.01 1.89
C ALA A 39 14.77 10.73 0.69
N GLY A 40 14.73 12.06 0.63
CA GLY A 40 15.31 12.84 -0.48
C GLY A 40 14.53 12.80 -1.79
N ILE A 41 13.25 12.38 -1.73
CA ILE A 41 12.32 12.31 -2.85
C ILE A 41 11.54 13.63 -2.93
N PHE A 42 11.62 14.28 -4.08
CA PHE A 42 11.04 15.60 -4.36
C PHE A 42 10.21 15.53 -5.65
N PRO A 43 9.32 16.51 -5.92
CA PRO A 43 8.53 16.53 -7.16
C PRO A 43 9.39 16.40 -8.41
N GLY A 44 8.90 15.64 -9.38
CA GLY A 44 9.60 15.30 -10.62
C GLY A 44 10.57 14.13 -10.48
N LYS A 45 10.88 13.66 -9.26
CA LYS A 45 11.73 12.48 -9.08
C LYS A 45 10.90 11.20 -9.12
N THR A 46 11.48 10.19 -9.75
CA THR A 46 11.02 8.81 -9.64
C THR A 46 11.60 8.15 -8.39
N PHE A 47 10.94 7.11 -7.89
CA PHE A 47 11.41 6.34 -6.74
C PHE A 47 10.91 4.90 -6.83
N GLY A 48 11.53 3.99 -6.06
CA GLY A 48 11.22 2.55 -6.15
C GLY A 48 9.81 2.21 -5.66
N ARG A 49 9.18 1.22 -6.30
CA ARG A 49 7.81 0.79 -5.97
C ARG A 49 7.64 0.33 -4.53
N ALA A 50 8.66 -0.29 -3.94
CA ALA A 50 8.64 -0.69 -2.53
C ALA A 50 8.30 0.47 -1.58
N ILE A 51 8.80 1.69 -1.84
CA ILE A 51 8.51 2.86 -1.01
C ILE A 51 7.04 3.25 -1.14
N LEU A 52 6.48 3.22 -2.35
CA LEU A 52 5.05 3.51 -2.54
C LEU A 52 4.18 2.48 -1.83
N LEU A 53 4.55 1.20 -1.90
CA LEU A 53 3.84 0.12 -1.20
C LEU A 53 3.86 0.32 0.32
N ASP A 54 5.00 0.71 0.89
CA ASP A 54 5.13 1.01 2.33
C ASP A 54 4.22 2.17 2.74
N LEU A 55 4.17 3.24 1.95
CA LEU A 55 3.25 4.36 2.16
C LEU A 55 1.79 3.92 2.06
N TYR A 56 1.45 3.12 1.05
CA TYR A 56 0.09 2.61 0.86
C TYR A 56 -0.39 1.79 2.07
N ARG A 57 0.44 0.86 2.53
CA ARG A 57 0.10 -0.01 3.66
C ARG A 57 0.01 0.72 4.99
N SER A 58 0.81 1.76 5.18
CA SER A 58 0.72 2.61 6.37
C SER A 58 -0.43 3.61 6.32
N GLY A 59 -1.18 3.67 5.21
CA GLY A 59 -2.26 4.63 5.00
C GLY A 59 -1.78 6.03 4.65
N ASP A 60 -0.49 6.20 4.38
CA ASP A 60 0.13 7.48 4.02
C ASP A 60 0.05 7.81 2.54
N ALA A 61 -0.21 6.80 1.72
CA ALA A 61 -0.65 6.95 0.35
C ALA A 61 -2.00 6.23 0.17
N TYR A 62 -2.95 6.88 -0.51
CA TYR A 62 -4.27 6.31 -0.72
C TYR A 62 -4.83 6.72 -2.08
N THR A 63 -5.70 5.88 -2.63
CA THR A 63 -6.46 6.20 -3.85
C THR A 63 -7.93 6.38 -3.44
N TYR A 64 -8.60 7.41 -3.94
CA TYR A 64 -10.04 7.59 -3.71
C TYR A 64 -10.82 6.66 -4.64
N GLY A 65 -11.87 6.01 -4.12
CA GLY A 65 -12.67 4.99 -4.81
C GLY A 65 -13.48 5.44 -6.04
N ARG A 66 -13.19 6.58 -6.66
CA ARG A 66 -13.61 6.98 -8.00
C ARG A 66 -12.56 7.92 -8.56
N GLY A 67 -12.07 7.62 -9.75
CA GLY A 67 -11.28 8.56 -10.52
C GLY A 67 -12.10 9.83 -10.79
N LEU A 68 -11.70 10.92 -10.14
CA LEU A 68 -11.71 12.30 -10.64
C LEU A 68 -13.01 13.14 -10.69
N ASP A 69 -14.01 12.94 -9.84
CA ASP A 69 -15.18 13.84 -9.90
C ASP A 69 -15.03 15.20 -9.17
N HIS A 70 -14.03 15.43 -8.31
CA HIS A 70 -13.92 16.69 -7.54
C HIS A 70 -12.52 17.29 -7.40
N ILE A 71 -11.58 16.90 -8.26
CA ILE A 71 -10.34 17.67 -8.42
C ILE A 71 -10.31 18.08 -9.88
N GLU A 72 -10.65 19.34 -10.17
CA GLU A 72 -10.31 19.99 -11.43
C GLU A 72 -8.77 19.91 -11.58
N GLN A 73 -8.28 18.82 -12.17
CA GLN A 73 -6.87 18.57 -12.38
C GLN A 73 -6.45 19.20 -13.69
N GLU A 74 -6.03 20.46 -13.62
CA GLU A 74 -5.18 21.04 -14.65
C GLU A 74 -3.78 20.41 -14.52
N PHE A 75 -3.59 19.23 -15.13
CA PHE A 75 -2.28 18.62 -15.30
C PHE A 75 -1.47 19.38 -16.35
N GLU A 76 -0.15 19.46 -16.16
CA GLU A 76 0.75 19.90 -17.25
C GLU A 76 0.89 18.75 -18.27
N PRO A 77 0.91 19.01 -19.60
CA PRO A 77 1.11 17.97 -20.62
C PRO A 77 2.34 17.09 -20.36
N HIS A 78 3.44 17.68 -19.90
CA HIS A 78 4.67 16.94 -19.57
C HIS A 78 4.54 16.00 -18.35
N GLN A 79 3.47 16.12 -17.54
CA GLN A 79 3.20 15.22 -16.40
C GLN A 79 2.45 13.97 -16.84
N LEU A 80 2.05 13.88 -18.11
CA LEU A 80 1.39 12.71 -18.71
C LEU A 80 2.37 11.85 -19.54
N GLU A 81 3.63 12.28 -19.65
CA GLU A 81 4.69 11.47 -20.22
C GLU A 81 5.30 10.60 -19.12
N PHE A 82 5.07 9.30 -19.20
CA PHE A 82 5.52 8.35 -18.19
C PHE A 82 6.47 7.30 -18.77
N ASP A 83 7.67 7.21 -18.20
CA ASP A 83 8.59 6.09 -18.43
C ASP A 83 8.53 5.15 -17.22
N PHE A 84 7.46 4.35 -17.13
CA PHE A 84 7.27 3.41 -16.03
C PHE A 84 8.15 2.16 -16.11
N ALA A 85 8.82 1.92 -17.24
CA ALA A 85 9.47 0.66 -17.62
C ALA A 85 10.71 0.30 -16.80
N LYS A 86 11.25 1.21 -15.97
CA LYS A 86 12.53 1.03 -15.26
C LYS A 86 12.40 0.66 -13.78
N ASP A 87 11.28 0.07 -13.34
CA ASP A 87 11.12 -0.32 -11.94
C ASP A 87 11.69 -1.73 -11.66
N PRO A 88 12.65 -1.89 -10.73
CA PRO A 88 13.17 -3.20 -10.36
C PRO A 88 12.15 -4.08 -9.61
N ASP A 89 11.15 -3.46 -8.97
CA ASP A 89 10.14 -4.15 -8.18
C ASP A 89 8.90 -4.45 -9.04
N PRO A 90 8.34 -5.67 -9.04
CA PRO A 90 7.20 -5.98 -9.91
C PRO A 90 5.89 -5.32 -9.43
N GLU A 91 4.98 -5.06 -10.37
CA GLU A 91 3.64 -4.51 -10.07
C GLU A 91 2.76 -5.46 -9.24
N SER A 92 3.05 -6.75 -9.30
CA SER A 92 2.38 -7.80 -8.50
C SER A 92 2.52 -7.61 -6.99
N LEU A 93 3.37 -6.68 -6.54
CA LEU A 93 3.50 -6.31 -5.14
C LEU A 93 2.30 -5.53 -4.60
N PHE A 94 1.48 -4.90 -5.44
CA PHE A 94 0.29 -4.22 -4.95
C PHE A 94 -0.84 -5.21 -4.67
N PRO A 95 -1.53 -5.10 -3.53
CA PRO A 95 -2.78 -5.81 -3.34
C PRO A 95 -3.82 -5.29 -4.34
N LEU A 96 -4.67 -6.19 -4.82
CA LEU A 96 -5.66 -5.89 -5.85
C LEU A 96 -7.01 -6.48 -5.46
N CYS A 97 -8.08 -5.83 -5.91
CA CYS A 97 -9.43 -6.34 -5.81
C CYS A 97 -9.54 -7.71 -6.49
N ALA A 98 -10.12 -8.68 -5.80
CA ALA A 98 -10.28 -10.05 -6.29
C ALA A 98 -11.11 -10.14 -7.57
N ILE A 99 -12.00 -9.17 -7.82
CA ILE A 99 -12.93 -9.18 -8.96
C ILE A 99 -12.38 -8.37 -10.14
N CYS A 100 -12.07 -7.10 -9.94
CA CYS A 100 -11.73 -6.18 -11.04
C CYS A 100 -10.23 -5.85 -11.14
N SER A 101 -9.40 -6.41 -10.26
CA SER A 101 -7.96 -6.09 -10.15
C SER A 101 -7.63 -4.61 -9.90
N SER A 102 -8.59 -3.78 -9.49
CA SER A 102 -8.30 -2.39 -9.07
C SER A 102 -7.54 -2.40 -7.73
N PRO A 103 -6.53 -1.53 -7.54
CA PRO A 103 -5.87 -1.32 -6.26
C PRO A 103 -6.65 -0.36 -5.33
N ASP A 104 -7.82 0.12 -5.76
CA ASP A 104 -8.48 1.27 -5.16
C ASP A 104 -9.39 0.94 -3.99
N ASP A 105 -9.30 1.75 -2.92
CA ASP A 105 -10.08 1.63 -1.68
C ASP A 105 -10.36 0.17 -1.29
N LEU A 106 -9.28 -0.61 -1.20
CA LEU A 106 -9.37 -2.02 -0.86
C LEU A 106 -9.72 -2.19 0.60
N HIS A 107 -10.68 -3.07 0.85
CA HIS A 107 -11.01 -3.51 2.19
C HIS A 107 -10.89 -5.02 2.25
N LEU A 108 -10.40 -5.51 3.40
CA LEU A 108 -10.57 -6.91 3.77
C LEU A 108 -12.04 -7.13 4.12
N VAL A 109 -12.69 -8.04 3.41
CA VAL A 109 -14.09 -8.38 3.62
C VAL A 109 -14.27 -9.84 4.01
N GLU A 110 -15.25 -10.08 4.88
CA GLU A 110 -15.80 -11.39 5.19
C GLU A 110 -17.01 -11.63 4.30
N ILE A 111 -16.97 -12.68 3.48
CA ILE A 111 -18.08 -13.05 2.60
C ILE A 111 -18.77 -14.28 3.18
N LYS A 112 -20.03 -14.09 3.60
CA LYS A 112 -20.96 -15.12 4.08
C LYS A 112 -21.97 -15.45 2.99
N SER A 113 -21.53 -16.18 1.97
CA SER A 113 -22.42 -16.78 0.96
C SER A 113 -22.40 -18.31 1.13
N HIS A 114 -22.55 -19.08 0.05
CA HIS A 114 -22.46 -20.54 0.04
C HIS A 114 -21.11 -21.08 0.56
N ASN A 115 -20.05 -20.28 0.45
CA ASN A 115 -18.78 -20.53 1.08
C ASN A 115 -18.43 -19.33 1.96
N HIS A 116 -17.95 -19.61 3.18
CA HIS A 116 -17.45 -18.59 4.09
C HIS A 116 -15.94 -18.36 3.83
N TYR A 117 -15.57 -17.17 3.38
CA TYR A 117 -14.17 -16.85 3.03
C TYR A 117 -13.85 -15.36 3.16
N ALA A 118 -12.55 -15.04 3.22
CA ALA A 118 -12.05 -13.68 3.15
C ALA A 118 -11.60 -13.30 1.74
N SER A 119 -11.87 -12.05 1.36
CA SER A 119 -11.49 -11.44 0.07
C SER A 119 -11.02 -9.99 0.24
N LEU A 120 -10.25 -9.47 -0.72
CA LEU A 120 -9.99 -8.04 -0.85
C LEU A 120 -10.86 -7.47 -1.96
N LEU A 121 -11.72 -6.51 -1.63
CA LEU A 121 -12.62 -5.88 -2.60
C LEU A 121 -12.49 -4.35 -2.56
N CYS A 122 -12.53 -3.73 -3.74
CA CYS A 122 -12.65 -2.27 -3.89
C CYS A 122 -14.07 -1.81 -3.55
N ALA A 123 -14.27 -0.50 -3.42
CA ALA A 123 -15.57 0.13 -3.11
C ALA A 123 -16.73 -0.36 -3.99
N ASP A 124 -16.54 -0.41 -5.31
CA ASP A 124 -17.58 -0.79 -6.27
C ASP A 124 -17.94 -2.27 -6.15
N CYS A 125 -16.93 -3.14 -6.10
CA CYS A 125 -17.12 -4.57 -5.95
C CYS A 125 -17.76 -4.94 -4.60
N ARG A 126 -17.45 -4.20 -3.53
CA ARG A 126 -18.14 -4.33 -2.24
C ARG A 126 -19.60 -3.93 -2.34
N THR A 127 -19.90 -2.85 -3.08
CA THR A 127 -21.28 -2.40 -3.27
C THR A 127 -22.12 -3.46 -4.00
N GLY A 128 -21.55 -4.13 -5.00
CA GLY A 128 -22.19 -5.26 -5.69
C GLY A 128 -22.38 -6.52 -4.83
N GLN A 129 -21.69 -6.64 -3.70
CA GLN A 129 -21.70 -7.80 -2.80
C GLN A 129 -22.31 -7.48 -1.41
N ARG A 130 -22.97 -6.32 -1.23
CA ARG A 130 -23.45 -5.87 0.09
C ARG A 130 -24.30 -6.89 0.86
N GLY A 131 -25.08 -7.69 0.16
CA GLY A 131 -25.94 -8.72 0.79
C GLY A 131 -25.19 -9.92 1.38
N THR A 132 -23.91 -10.09 1.06
CA THR A 132 -23.09 -11.22 1.50
C THR A 132 -21.94 -10.80 2.43
N ILE A 133 -21.72 -9.49 2.62
CA ILE A 133 -20.61 -8.96 3.41
C ILE A 133 -21.10 -8.59 4.81
N ASP A 134 -20.53 -9.24 5.83
CA ASP A 134 -20.81 -8.94 7.24
C ASP A 134 -19.75 -8.00 7.85
N THR A 135 -18.50 -8.13 7.42
CA THR A 135 -17.36 -7.33 7.90
C THR A 135 -16.63 -6.70 6.73
N SER A 136 -16.28 -5.42 6.85
CA SER A 136 -15.44 -4.71 5.88
C SER A 136 -14.46 -3.80 6.62
N ILE A 137 -13.16 -4.01 6.42
CA ILE A 137 -12.11 -3.27 7.12
C ILE A 137 -11.14 -2.66 6.09
N PRO A 138 -10.90 -1.34 6.10
CA PRO A 138 -9.95 -0.70 5.22
C PRO A 138 -8.57 -1.37 5.30
N LEU A 139 -7.95 -1.66 4.15
CA LEU A 139 -6.72 -2.44 4.09
C LEU A 139 -5.56 -1.78 4.85
N SER A 140 -5.54 -0.44 4.95
CA SER A 140 -4.55 0.31 5.75
C SER A 140 -4.59 0.00 7.25
N LEU A 141 -5.71 -0.53 7.76
CA LEU A 141 -5.86 -0.95 9.16
C LEU A 141 -5.56 -2.44 9.37
N VAL A 142 -5.39 -3.20 8.29
CA VAL A 142 -5.20 -4.65 8.33
C VAL A 142 -3.72 -4.97 8.48
N THR A 143 -3.25 -5.02 9.73
CA THR A 143 -1.91 -5.55 10.03
C THR A 143 -1.89 -7.08 10.02
N ARG A 144 -0.70 -7.68 10.04
CA ARG A 144 -0.52 -9.14 10.21
C ARG A 144 -1.30 -9.71 11.40
N ALA A 145 -1.27 -9.02 12.54
CA ALA A 145 -1.97 -9.45 13.74
C ALA A 145 -3.49 -9.31 13.59
N ILE A 146 -3.95 -8.22 12.98
CA ILE A 146 -5.37 -7.97 12.73
C ILE A 146 -5.95 -8.99 11.75
N LEU A 147 -5.26 -9.25 10.63
CA LEU A 147 -5.66 -10.29 9.68
C LEU A 147 -5.84 -11.65 10.37
N LYS A 148 -4.83 -12.10 11.13
CA LYS A 148 -4.92 -13.35 11.88
C LYS A 148 -6.11 -13.36 12.84
N ARG A 149 -6.30 -12.27 13.60
CA ARG A 149 -7.35 -12.17 14.60
C ARG A 149 -8.75 -12.17 13.99
N ILE A 150 -8.94 -11.51 12.86
CA ILE A 150 -10.23 -11.49 12.14
C ILE A 150 -10.57 -12.89 11.65
N LEU A 151 -9.62 -13.59 11.02
CA LEU A 151 -9.84 -14.96 10.54
C LEU A 151 -10.26 -15.90 11.67
N GLU A 152 -9.62 -15.77 12.85
CA GLU A 152 -9.95 -16.55 14.05
C GLU A 152 -11.33 -16.20 14.62
N ILE A 153 -11.59 -14.91 14.91
CA ILE A 153 -12.85 -14.47 15.56
C ILE A 153 -14.05 -14.77 14.67
N LYS A 154 -13.91 -14.61 13.35
CA LYS A 154 -15.00 -14.81 12.41
C LYS A 154 -15.15 -16.28 11.98
N HIS A 155 -14.22 -17.16 12.34
CA HIS A 155 -14.19 -18.56 11.87
C HIS A 155 -14.05 -18.68 10.34
N ILE A 156 -13.17 -17.86 9.75
CA ILE A 156 -12.87 -17.88 8.32
C ILE A 156 -11.72 -18.86 8.05
N GLU A 157 -12.04 -20.00 7.45
CA GLU A 157 -11.05 -21.02 7.10
C GLU A 157 -10.43 -20.81 5.71
N LYS A 158 -11.21 -20.21 4.79
CA LYS A 158 -10.82 -20.03 3.39
C LYS A 158 -10.43 -18.58 3.10
N LYS A 159 -9.37 -18.43 2.31
CA LYS A 159 -8.91 -17.15 1.76
C LYS A 159 -8.85 -17.29 0.25
N ASP A 160 -9.25 -16.26 -0.47
CA ASP A 160 -8.96 -16.21 -1.89
C ASP A 160 -7.49 -15.83 -2.17
N SER A 161 -7.14 -15.74 -3.44
CA SER A 161 -5.78 -15.35 -3.87
C SER A 161 -5.43 -13.92 -3.47
N SER A 162 -6.39 -13.01 -3.44
CA SER A 162 -6.15 -11.60 -3.07
C SER A 162 -5.69 -11.46 -1.62
N VAL A 163 -6.35 -12.15 -0.69
CA VAL A 163 -5.98 -12.16 0.73
C VAL A 163 -4.69 -12.95 0.95
N SER A 164 -4.52 -14.07 0.25
CA SER A 164 -3.30 -14.89 0.35
C SER A 164 -2.06 -14.12 -0.09
N ASN A 165 -2.15 -13.40 -1.21
CA ASN A 165 -1.07 -12.55 -1.70
C ASN A 165 -0.76 -11.42 -0.71
N TYR A 166 -1.79 -10.76 -0.18
CA TYR A 166 -1.60 -9.72 0.82
C TYR A 166 -0.97 -10.24 2.12
N GLN A 167 -1.33 -11.45 2.54
CA GLN A 167 -0.69 -12.08 3.71
C GLN A 167 0.82 -12.30 3.49
N VAL A 168 1.24 -12.74 2.31
CA VAL A 168 2.68 -12.88 1.98
C VAL A 168 3.39 -11.53 2.12
N LEU A 169 2.76 -10.45 1.66
CA LEU A 169 3.30 -9.09 1.82
C LEU A 169 3.40 -8.68 3.29
N LEU A 170 2.40 -9.00 4.12
CA LEU A 170 2.42 -8.77 5.58
C LEU A 170 3.55 -9.53 6.27
N ASP A 171 3.74 -10.80 5.91
CA ASP A 171 4.79 -11.65 6.49
C ASP A 171 6.20 -11.21 6.08
N ALA A 172 6.40 -10.83 4.81
CA ALA A 172 7.66 -10.29 4.32
C ALA A 172 8.07 -8.99 5.02
N GLU A 173 7.12 -8.06 5.19
CA GLU A 173 7.37 -6.81 5.93
C GLU A 173 7.78 -7.09 7.38
N PHE A 174 7.04 -7.96 8.07
CA PHE A 174 7.34 -8.31 9.45
C PHE A 174 8.76 -8.86 9.58
N LYS A 175 9.15 -9.77 8.68
CA LYS A 175 10.51 -10.34 8.64
C LYS A 175 11.57 -9.25 8.42
N ASN A 176 11.37 -8.35 7.46
CA ASN A 176 12.31 -7.27 7.16
C ASN A 176 12.48 -6.29 8.34
N ARG A 177 11.39 -5.93 9.02
CA ARG A 177 11.43 -5.07 10.22
C ARG A 177 12.15 -5.76 11.38
N TRP A 178 11.91 -7.06 11.56
CA TRP A 178 12.56 -7.88 12.57
C TRP A 178 14.07 -7.99 12.33
N ASP A 179 14.49 -8.26 11.10
CA ASP A 179 15.91 -8.39 10.74
C ASP A 179 16.66 -7.06 10.86
N THR A 180 16.03 -5.94 10.46
CA THR A 180 16.57 -4.60 10.69
C THR A 180 16.77 -4.31 12.17
N SER A 181 15.81 -4.71 13.01
CA SER A 181 15.89 -4.53 14.47
C SER A 181 17.01 -5.36 15.09
N LYS A 182 17.21 -6.60 14.63
CA LYS A 182 18.34 -7.46 15.03
C LYS A 182 19.69 -6.85 14.67
N LYS A 183 19.84 -6.36 13.43
CA LYS A 183 21.08 -5.72 12.96
C LYS A 183 21.43 -4.50 13.83
N ARG A 184 20.45 -3.62 14.10
CA ARG A 184 20.64 -2.45 14.99
C ARG A 184 21.07 -2.83 16.40
N LYS A 185 20.52 -3.90 16.97
CA LYS A 185 20.94 -4.40 18.30
C LYS A 185 22.38 -4.91 18.28
N LYS A 186 22.79 -5.65 17.24
CA LYS A 186 24.15 -6.15 17.09
C LYS A 186 25.18 -5.02 17.03
N THR A 187 24.95 -4.00 16.20
CA THR A 187 25.85 -2.84 16.07
C THR A 187 25.94 -1.99 17.34
N ARG A 188 24.88 -1.94 18.14
CA ARG A 188 24.86 -1.20 19.42
C ARG A 188 25.58 -1.95 20.55
N GLN A 189 25.60 -3.28 20.53
CA GLN A 189 26.36 -4.07 21.51
C GLN A 189 27.86 -4.07 21.24
N GLU A 190 28.29 -4.03 19.98
CA GLU A 190 29.72 -3.97 19.61
C GLU A 190 30.39 -2.65 20.07
N LYS A 191 29.65 -1.52 20.10
CA LYS A 191 30.16 -0.22 20.56
C LYS A 191 30.23 -0.03 22.08
N LEU A 192 29.68 -0.95 22.87
CA LEU A 192 29.61 -0.81 24.33
C LEU A 192 30.83 -1.42 25.04
N PHE A 193 31.72 -2.09 24.30
CA PHE A 193 32.92 -2.76 24.83
C PHE A 193 34.20 -2.37 24.09
N GLU A 194 34.28 -1.17 23.50
CA GLU A 194 35.58 -0.57 23.19
C GLU A 194 36.16 -0.02 24.50
N THR A 195 36.81 -0.90 25.27
CA THR A 195 37.63 -0.52 26.42
C THR A 195 38.77 0.38 25.95
N GLU A 196 38.86 1.56 26.55
CA GLU A 196 40.04 2.43 26.49
C GLU A 196 41.28 1.64 26.93
N ASN A 197 42.12 1.24 25.97
CA ASN A 197 43.47 0.81 26.27
C ASN A 197 44.33 2.09 26.37
N ALA A 198 44.56 2.52 27.61
CA ALA A 198 45.59 3.47 28.00
C ALA A 198 46.99 2.84 27.94
#